data_AF-A0A133Z0J0-F1
#
_entry.id   AF-A0A133Z0J0-F1
#
_cell.length_a   1.000
_cell.length_b   1.000
_cell.length_c   1.000
_cell.angle_alpha   90.00
_cell.angle_beta   90.00
_cell.angle_gamma   90.00
#
_symmetry.space_group_name_H-M   'P 1'
#
loop_
_entity.id
_entity.type
_entity.pdbx_description
1 polymer ?
#
loop_
_entity_poly.entity_id
_entity_poly.type
_entity_poly.pdbx_seq_one_letter_code
_entity_poly.pdbx_strand_id
1 'polypeptide(L)'
;MTEKERAMHAIEVLMEEHSRILERAQALEDMCVQLMEHNAFDGAQFADTIRFIREFADATHHMKEEDILFRVMLEQLGKPAENLIRHGMLVEHDEGRHYVTELEKACHAYTEDASVHHKLEVISWAMAYVHMIRSHAQKENDVVYPFAERMLSEQAKQRIDAEFETYAVQ
;
A
#
# COMPACT_ATOMS: atom_id res chain seq x y z
N MET A 1 -20.91 29.11 -5.74
CA MET A 1 -20.05 27.96 -6.06
C MET A 1 -20.75 27.24 -7.20
N THR A 2 -20.15 27.24 -8.39
CA THR A 2 -20.70 26.63 -9.61
C THR A 2 -20.23 25.17 -9.70
N GLU A 3 -20.84 24.38 -10.60
CA GLU A 3 -20.67 22.93 -10.92
C GLU A 3 -19.22 22.42 -11.14
N LYS A 4 -18.22 23.26 -10.85
CA LYS A 4 -16.81 22.95 -10.66
C LYS A 4 -16.55 22.53 -9.21
N GLU A 5 -17.38 21.63 -8.67
CA GLU A 5 -16.98 20.84 -7.51
C GLU A 5 -15.75 20.06 -7.96
N ARG A 6 -14.59 20.35 -7.36
CA ARG A 6 -13.32 19.69 -7.72
C ARG A 6 -13.51 18.19 -7.55
N ALA A 7 -13.67 17.47 -8.66
CA ALA A 7 -13.19 16.12 -8.74
C ALA A 7 -11.72 16.16 -8.29
N MET A 8 -11.39 15.42 -7.24
CA MET A 8 -10.00 15.28 -6.83
C MET A 8 -9.26 14.55 -7.95
N HIS A 9 -8.07 15.03 -8.30
CA HIS A 9 -7.25 14.33 -9.28
C HIS A 9 -6.82 12.98 -8.72
N ALA A 10 -6.73 11.96 -9.57
CA ALA A 10 -6.43 10.59 -9.15
C ALA A 10 -5.15 10.50 -8.30
N ILE A 11 -4.11 11.26 -8.65
CA ILE A 11 -2.86 11.33 -7.87
C ILE A 11 -3.09 11.94 -6.47
N GLU A 12 -3.95 12.95 -6.34
CA GLU A 12 -4.29 13.54 -5.04
C GLU A 12 -4.99 12.50 -4.15
N VAL A 13 -5.91 11.72 -4.72
CA VAL A 13 -6.58 10.61 -4.04
C VAL A 13 -5.56 9.58 -3.54
N LEU A 14 -4.65 9.13 -4.41
CA LEU A 14 -3.62 8.16 -4.03
C LEU A 14 -2.70 8.68 -2.91
N MET A 15 -2.31 9.96 -2.96
CA MET A 15 -1.50 10.57 -1.89
C MET A 15 -2.23 10.65 -0.53
N GLU A 16 -3.53 10.91 -0.54
CA GLU A 16 -4.34 10.87 0.69
C GLU A 16 -4.48 9.44 1.23
N GLU A 17 -4.67 8.46 0.35
CA GLU A 17 -4.71 7.04 0.71
C GLU A 17 -3.37 6.58 1.30
N HIS A 18 -2.24 6.98 0.71
CA HIS A 18 -0.91 6.77 1.27
C HIS A 18 -0.77 7.32 2.69
N SER A 19 -1.30 8.51 2.96
CA SER A 19 -1.22 9.09 4.30
C SER A 19 -1.87 8.16 5.35
N ARG A 20 -3.03 7.57 5.02
CA ARG A 20 -3.73 6.61 5.87
C ARG A 20 -2.98 5.27 6.00
N ILE A 21 -2.35 4.81 4.92
CA ILE A 21 -1.54 3.58 4.92
C ILE A 21 -0.32 3.76 5.83
N LEU A 22 0.37 4.90 5.73
CA LEU A 22 1.54 5.21 6.55
C LEU A 22 1.19 5.40 8.02
N GLU A 23 0.05 6.01 8.34
CA GLU A 23 -0.48 6.05 9.71
C GLU A 23 -0.72 4.64 10.28
N ARG A 24 -1.30 3.74 9.47
CA ARG A 24 -1.50 2.35 9.92
C ARG A 24 -0.16 1.60 10.06
N ALA A 25 0.81 1.86 9.20
CA ALA A 25 2.16 1.30 9.32
C ALA A 25 2.85 1.77 10.61
N GLN A 26 2.68 3.03 11.00
CA GLN A 26 3.15 3.53 12.30
C GLN A 26 2.50 2.80 13.46
N ALA A 27 1.18 2.62 13.43
CA ALA A 27 0.49 1.87 14.48
C ALA A 27 0.98 0.42 14.59
N LEU A 28 1.27 -0.24 13.47
CA LEU A 28 1.85 -1.59 13.46
C LEU A 28 3.24 -1.64 14.09
N GLU A 29 4.09 -0.65 13.84
CA GLU A 29 5.39 -0.51 14.50
C GLU A 29 5.22 -0.32 16.02
N ASP A 30 4.30 0.54 16.45
CA ASP A 30 4.02 0.78 17.87
C ASP A 30 3.54 -0.50 18.56
N MET A 31 2.71 -1.31 17.89
CA MET A 31 2.30 -2.64 18.38
C MET A 31 3.49 -3.59 18.54
N CYS A 32 4.47 -3.53 17.62
CA CYS A 32 5.70 -4.31 17.74
C CYS A 32 6.56 -3.85 18.93
N VAL A 33 6.64 -2.54 19.20
CA VAL A 33 7.32 -1.99 20.37
C VAL A 33 6.66 -2.48 21.66
N GLN A 34 5.33 -2.41 21.75
CA GLN A 34 4.57 -2.90 22.91
C GLN A 34 4.77 -4.40 23.14
N LEU A 35 4.74 -5.19 22.06
CA LEU A 35 5.06 -6.61 22.13
C LEU A 35 6.51 -6.82 22.61
N MET A 36 7.48 -6.09 22.06
CA MET A 36 8.89 -6.21 22.39
C MET A 36 9.17 -5.91 23.88
N GLU A 37 8.73 -4.74 24.35
CA GLU A 37 9.07 -4.23 25.68
C GLU A 37 8.23 -4.85 26.81
N HIS A 38 6.96 -5.17 26.53
CA HIS A 38 6.00 -5.53 27.56
C HIS A 38 5.35 -6.90 27.37
N ASN A 39 5.69 -7.63 26.30
CA ASN A 39 4.97 -8.84 25.87
C ASN A 39 3.46 -8.60 25.70
N ALA A 40 3.06 -7.35 25.42
CA ALA A 40 1.67 -6.99 25.21
C ALA A 40 1.28 -7.36 23.77
N PHE A 41 0.49 -8.43 23.63
CA PHE A 41 -0.01 -8.91 22.36
C PHE A 41 -1.53 -8.84 22.32
N ASP A 42 -2.05 -7.96 21.45
CA ASP A 42 -3.47 -7.89 21.13
C ASP A 42 -3.71 -8.49 19.74
N GLY A 43 -4.02 -9.79 19.71
CA GLY A 43 -4.28 -10.49 18.44
C GLY A 43 -5.44 -9.89 17.64
N ALA A 44 -6.42 -9.26 18.29
CA ALA A 44 -7.52 -8.60 17.59
C ALA A 44 -7.05 -7.32 16.89
N GLN A 45 -6.16 -6.55 17.52
CA GLN A 45 -5.55 -5.38 16.91
C GLN A 45 -4.64 -5.75 15.73
N PHE A 46 -3.86 -6.83 15.83
CA PHE A 46 -3.07 -7.36 14.70
C PHE A 46 -3.98 -7.81 13.55
N ALA A 47 -5.06 -8.53 13.84
CA ALA A 47 -6.02 -8.95 12.82
C ALA A 47 -6.72 -7.76 12.14
N ASP A 48 -7.07 -6.71 12.89
CA ASP A 48 -7.64 -5.47 12.31
C ASP A 48 -6.65 -4.78 11.36
N THR A 49 -5.38 -4.68 11.77
CA THR A 49 -4.33 -4.09 10.94
C THR A 49 -4.08 -4.92 9.67
N ILE A 50 -4.02 -6.25 9.76
CA ILE A 50 -3.89 -7.14 8.60
C ILE A 50 -5.07 -6.97 7.64
N ARG A 51 -6.29 -6.92 8.18
CA ARG A 51 -7.50 -6.69 7.37
C ARG A 51 -7.44 -5.34 6.68
N PHE A 52 -7.09 -4.27 7.38
CA PHE A 52 -6.91 -2.95 6.78
C PHE A 52 -5.92 -3.00 5.62
N ILE A 53 -4.77 -3.66 5.80
CA ILE A 53 -3.77 -3.77 4.74
C ILE A 53 -4.35 -4.50 3.52
N ARG A 54 -5.01 -5.64 3.71
CA ARG A 54 -5.60 -6.41 2.60
C ARG A 54 -6.71 -5.67 1.88
N GLU A 55 -7.64 -5.06 2.62
CA GLU A 55 -8.85 -4.47 2.04
C GLU A 55 -8.61 -3.04 1.53
N PHE A 56 -7.84 -2.24 2.26
CA PHE A 56 -7.61 -0.84 1.93
C PHE A 56 -6.30 -0.62 1.17
N ALA A 57 -5.16 -1.04 1.72
CA ALA A 57 -3.87 -0.78 1.07
C ALA A 57 -3.73 -1.57 -0.24
N ASP A 58 -4.15 -2.84 -0.25
CA ASP A 58 -4.02 -3.69 -1.43
C ASP A 58 -5.28 -3.63 -2.32
N ALA A 59 -6.40 -4.20 -1.88
CA ALA A 59 -7.59 -4.36 -2.71
C ALA A 59 -8.27 -3.05 -3.13
N THR A 60 -7.96 -1.93 -2.48
CA THR A 60 -8.45 -0.60 -2.88
C THR A 60 -7.35 0.22 -3.52
N HIS A 61 -6.28 0.53 -2.78
CA HIS A 61 -5.27 1.49 -3.23
C HIS A 61 -4.36 0.92 -4.33
N HIS A 62 -3.64 -0.18 -4.09
CA HIS A 62 -2.81 -0.79 -5.13
C HIS A 62 -3.63 -1.18 -6.35
N MET A 63 -4.87 -1.66 -6.18
CA MET A 63 -5.70 -2.02 -7.33
C MET A 63 -6.07 -0.83 -8.22
N LYS A 64 -6.28 0.37 -7.67
CA LYS A 64 -6.44 1.59 -8.48
C LYS A 64 -5.18 1.91 -9.27
N GLU A 65 -4.02 1.69 -8.68
CA GLU A 65 -2.74 1.88 -9.37
C GLU A 65 -2.56 0.86 -10.48
N GLU A 66 -2.69 -0.44 -10.17
CA GLU A 66 -2.49 -1.53 -11.11
C GLU A 66 -3.49 -1.49 -12.28
N ASP A 67 -4.79 -1.37 -11.98
CA ASP A 67 -5.85 -1.45 -12.98
C ASP A 67 -5.99 -0.19 -13.81
N ILE A 68 -5.64 0.97 -13.25
CA ILE A 68 -5.86 2.26 -13.91
C ILE A 68 -4.54 2.97 -14.19
N LEU A 69 -3.86 3.50 -13.17
CA LEU A 69 -2.71 4.40 -13.37
C LEU A 69 -1.56 3.72 -14.12
N PHE A 70 -1.09 2.60 -13.59
CA PHE A 70 0.01 1.82 -14.14
C PHE A 70 -0.34 1.22 -15.50
N ARG A 71 -1.57 0.74 -15.68
CA ARG A 71 -2.06 0.28 -16.98
C ARG A 71 -1.94 1.39 -18.04
N VAL A 72 -2.43 2.60 -17.74
CA VAL A 72 -2.35 3.74 -18.67
C VAL A 72 -0.89 4.18 -18.91
N MET A 73 -0.05 4.19 -17.87
CA MET A 73 1.37 4.49 -18.02
C MET A 73 2.08 3.47 -18.92
N LEU A 74 1.80 2.18 -18.75
CA LEU A 74 2.34 1.12 -19.59
C LEU A 74 1.86 1.20 -21.04
N GLU A 75 0.62 1.62 -21.27
CA GLU A 75 0.08 1.86 -22.62
C GLU A 75 0.80 3.00 -23.36
N GLN A 76 1.24 4.06 -22.65
CA GLN A 76 1.66 5.31 -23.30
C GLN A 76 3.15 5.66 -23.16
N LEU A 77 3.84 5.21 -22.11
CA LEU A 77 5.16 5.74 -21.74
C LEU A 77 6.32 4.81 -22.13
N GLY A 78 6.04 3.64 -22.69
CA GLY A 78 7.04 2.74 -23.25
C GLY A 78 8.05 2.18 -22.24
N LYS A 79 9.31 2.01 -22.68
CA LYS A 79 10.38 1.32 -21.92
C LYS A 79 10.61 1.86 -20.50
N PRO A 80 10.62 3.19 -20.25
CA PRO A 80 10.78 3.73 -18.90
C PRO A 80 9.69 3.27 -17.92
N ALA A 81 8.41 3.31 -18.34
CA ALA A 81 7.32 2.83 -17.50
C ALA A 81 7.33 1.32 -17.32
N GLU A 82 7.72 0.56 -18.36
CA GLU A 82 7.89 -0.89 -18.25
C GLU A 82 8.88 -1.25 -17.13
N ASN A 83 10.06 -0.62 -17.12
CA ASN A 83 11.08 -0.87 -16.10
C ASN A 83 10.63 -0.44 -14.70
N LEU A 84 10.00 0.73 -14.60
CA LEU A 84 9.54 1.27 -13.31
C LEU A 84 8.43 0.43 -12.68
N ILE A 85 7.45 0.04 -13.47
CA ILE A 85 6.23 -0.62 -12.99
C ILE A 85 6.42 -2.14 -12.92
N ARG A 86 6.79 -2.79 -14.03
CA ARG A 86 6.83 -4.27 -14.09
C ARG A 86 8.01 -4.87 -13.34
N HIS A 87 9.10 -4.12 -13.19
CA HIS A 87 10.31 -4.60 -12.51
C HIS A 87 10.57 -3.88 -11.19
N GLY A 88 9.66 -3.00 -10.77
CA GLY A 88 9.71 -2.25 -9.52
C GLY A 88 8.40 -2.37 -8.77
N MET A 89 7.45 -1.47 -9.03
CA MET A 89 6.25 -1.29 -8.20
C MET A 89 5.41 -2.56 -8.04
N LEU A 90 5.13 -3.30 -9.13
CA LEU A 90 4.36 -4.55 -9.04
C LEU A 90 5.07 -5.65 -8.24
N VAL A 91 6.40 -5.66 -8.27
CA VAL A 91 7.20 -6.62 -7.48
C VAL A 91 7.08 -6.27 -5.99
N GLU A 92 7.09 -4.99 -5.66
CA GLU A 92 6.94 -4.51 -4.27
C GLU A 92 5.50 -4.73 -3.75
N HIS A 93 4.47 -4.62 -4.59
CA HIS A 93 3.10 -4.99 -4.22
C HIS A 93 3.01 -6.48 -3.84
N ASP A 94 3.58 -7.37 -4.67
CA ASP A 94 3.62 -8.80 -4.40
C ASP A 94 4.43 -9.14 -3.13
N GLU A 95 5.53 -8.41 -2.91
CA GLU A 95 6.33 -8.53 -1.69
C GLU A 95 5.50 -8.11 -0.44
N GLY A 96 4.73 -7.03 -0.53
CA GLY A 96 3.81 -6.61 0.53
C GLY A 96 2.75 -7.66 0.86
N ARG A 97 2.14 -8.26 -0.17
CA ARG A 97 1.16 -9.36 -0.01
C ARG A 97 1.79 -10.56 0.70
N HIS A 98 3.04 -10.88 0.36
CA HIS A 98 3.79 -11.94 1.03
C HIS A 98 4.02 -11.63 2.51
N TYR A 99 4.53 -10.45 2.86
CA TYR A 99 4.79 -10.06 4.25
C TYR A 99 3.54 -10.08 5.11
N VAL A 100 2.40 -9.63 4.59
CA VAL A 100 1.12 -9.65 5.31
C VAL A 100 0.64 -11.08 5.56
N THR A 101 0.88 -11.98 4.59
CA THR A 101 0.56 -13.41 4.73
C THR A 101 1.41 -14.07 5.82
N GLU A 102 2.71 -13.79 5.85
CA GLU A 102 3.60 -14.36 6.88
C GLU A 102 3.36 -13.73 8.26
N LEU A 103 3.02 -12.44 8.33
CA LEU A 103 2.61 -11.79 9.57
C LEU A 103 1.37 -12.45 10.17
N GLU A 104 0.35 -12.75 9.36
CA GLU A 104 -0.86 -13.44 9.82
C GLU A 104 -0.53 -14.83 10.41
N LYS A 105 0.32 -15.60 9.72
CA LYS A 105 0.79 -16.90 10.21
C LYS A 105 1.57 -16.78 11.52
N ALA A 106 2.46 -15.80 11.61
CA ALA A 106 3.25 -15.55 12.82
C ALA A 106 2.37 -15.17 14.01
N CYS A 107 1.35 -14.32 13.79
CA CYS A 107 0.36 -13.97 14.80
C CYS A 107 -0.41 -15.19 15.30
N HIS A 108 -0.84 -16.08 14.40
CA HIS A 108 -1.50 -17.34 14.79
C HIS A 108 -0.57 -18.25 15.61
N ALA A 109 0.67 -18.48 15.14
CA ALA A 109 1.64 -19.30 15.85
C ALA A 109 1.96 -18.75 17.25
N TYR A 110 2.10 -17.42 17.39
CA TYR A 110 2.33 -16.77 18.69
C TYR A 110 1.11 -16.87 19.63
N THR A 111 -0.11 -16.87 19.06
CA THR A 111 -1.34 -17.06 19.83
C THR A 111 -1.46 -18.47 20.38
N GLU A 112 -1.02 -19.47 19.62
CA GLU A 112 -0.99 -20.88 20.05
C GLU A 112 0.15 -21.16 21.06
N ASP A 113 1.32 -20.58 20.83
CA ASP A 113 2.50 -20.70 21.69
C ASP A 113 3.29 -19.38 21.74
N ALA A 114 3.24 -18.70 22.87
CA ALA A 114 3.88 -17.40 23.10
C ALA A 114 5.40 -17.51 23.35
N SER A 115 6.10 -18.26 22.51
CA SER A 115 7.55 -18.44 22.59
C SER A 115 8.32 -17.21 22.10
N VAL A 116 9.57 -17.05 22.54
CA VAL A 116 10.45 -15.96 22.07
C VAL A 116 10.71 -16.07 20.56
N HIS A 117 10.72 -17.27 20.00
CA HIS A 117 10.88 -17.48 18.56
C HIS A 117 9.64 -16.99 17.78
N HIS A 118 8.43 -17.35 18.21
CA HIS A 118 7.21 -16.85 17.56
C HIS A 118 7.04 -15.33 17.73
N LYS A 119 7.44 -14.78 18.89
CA LYS A 119 7.49 -13.33 19.11
C LYS A 119 8.41 -12.64 18.09
N LEU A 120 9.60 -13.23 17.86
CA LEU A 120 10.57 -12.71 16.89
C LEU A 120 9.98 -12.70 15.47
N GLU A 121 9.26 -13.75 15.07
CA GLU A 121 8.60 -13.82 13.76
C GLU A 121 7.54 -12.72 13.59
N VAL A 122 6.68 -12.51 14.59
CA VAL A 122 5.66 -11.44 14.54
C VAL A 122 6.31 -10.09 14.30
N ILE A 123 7.34 -9.75 15.09
CA ILE A 123 8.05 -8.48 14.97
C ILE A 123 8.77 -8.38 13.61
N SER A 124 9.39 -9.47 13.15
CA SER A 124 10.17 -9.48 11.91
C SER A 124 9.29 -9.23 10.68
N TRP A 125 8.18 -9.97 10.54
CA TRP A 125 7.28 -9.81 9.38
C TRP A 125 6.52 -8.48 9.42
N ALA A 126 6.12 -8.02 10.61
CA ALA A 126 5.51 -6.70 10.76
C ALA A 126 6.46 -5.59 10.34
N MET A 127 7.71 -5.61 10.82
CA MET A 127 8.69 -4.57 10.47
C MET A 127 9.16 -4.67 9.02
N ALA A 128 9.22 -5.86 8.43
CA ALA A 128 9.47 -6.02 7.00
C ALA A 128 8.41 -5.29 6.17
N TYR A 129 7.13 -5.49 6.49
CA TYR A 129 6.04 -4.75 5.85
C TYR A 129 6.16 -3.24 6.08
N VAL A 130 6.37 -2.78 7.32
CA VAL A 130 6.48 -1.36 7.67
C VAL A 130 7.60 -0.65 6.90
N HIS A 131 8.79 -1.25 6.83
CA HIS A 131 9.90 -0.66 6.10
C HIS A 131 9.65 -0.64 4.59
N MET A 132 9.11 -1.72 4.04
CA MET A 132 8.78 -1.82 2.63
C MET A 132 7.75 -0.74 2.27
N ILE A 133 6.59 -0.69 2.94
CA ILE A 133 5.49 0.20 2.54
C ILE A 133 5.85 1.68 2.67
N ARG A 134 6.68 2.05 3.66
CA ARG A 134 7.21 3.42 3.79
C ARG A 134 8.10 3.78 2.60
N SER A 135 9.01 2.88 2.23
CA SER A 135 9.90 3.10 1.09
C SER A 135 9.12 3.11 -0.23
N HIS A 136 8.12 2.25 -0.35
CA HIS A 136 7.25 2.12 -1.51
C HIS A 136 6.45 3.40 -1.76
N ALA A 137 5.65 3.83 -0.78
CA ALA A 137 4.86 5.05 -0.87
C ALA A 137 5.74 6.29 -1.15
N GLN A 138 6.96 6.33 -0.61
CA GLN A 138 7.90 7.40 -0.91
C GLN A 138 8.32 7.39 -2.40
N LYS A 139 8.68 6.23 -2.96
CA LYS A 139 9.04 6.14 -4.39
C LYS A 139 7.87 6.58 -5.26
N GLU A 140 6.66 6.23 -4.89
CA GLU A 140 5.48 6.59 -5.67
C GLU A 140 5.21 8.08 -5.62
N ASN A 141 5.13 8.65 -4.42
CA ASN A 141 4.90 10.07 -4.21
C ASN A 141 5.99 10.96 -4.85
N ASP A 142 7.26 10.57 -4.72
CA ASP A 142 8.38 11.42 -5.14
C ASP A 142 8.84 11.16 -6.59
N VAL A 143 8.58 9.97 -7.13
CA VAL A 143 9.09 9.54 -8.43
C VAL A 143 7.99 9.11 -9.39
N VAL A 144 7.15 8.14 -9.02
CA VAL A 144 6.17 7.55 -9.95
C VAL A 144 5.09 8.55 -10.34
N TYR A 145 4.44 9.19 -9.36
CA TYR A 145 3.35 10.13 -9.63
C TYR A 145 3.87 11.39 -10.35
N PRO A 146 5.00 12.02 -9.98
CA PRO A 146 5.55 13.12 -10.75
C PRO A 146 5.99 12.71 -12.17
N PHE A 147 6.43 11.46 -12.36
CA PHE A 147 6.73 10.93 -13.69
C PHE A 147 5.45 10.78 -14.52
N ALA A 148 4.38 10.21 -13.96
CA ALA A 148 3.07 10.12 -14.60
C ALA A 148 2.55 11.51 -15.00
N GLU A 149 2.58 12.46 -14.07
CA GLU A 149 2.05 13.81 -14.26
C GLU A 149 2.79 14.60 -15.35
N ARG A 150 4.11 14.42 -15.47
CA ARG A 150 4.91 15.10 -16.50
C ARG A 150 4.77 14.46 -17.88
N MET A 151 4.59 13.15 -17.94
CA MET A 151 4.77 12.40 -19.19
C MET A 151 3.47 11.99 -19.85
N LEU A 152 2.37 11.85 -19.09
CA LEU A 152 1.06 11.54 -19.63
C LEU A 152 0.45 12.77 -20.30
N SER A 153 -0.28 12.53 -21.40
CA SER A 153 -1.09 13.56 -22.03
C SER A 153 -2.27 13.97 -21.14
N GLU A 154 -2.75 15.20 -21.29
CA GLU A 154 -3.95 15.66 -20.56
C GLU A 154 -5.18 14.77 -20.81
N GLN A 155 -5.31 14.21 -22.01
CA GLN A 155 -6.38 13.25 -22.32
C GLN A 155 -6.24 11.96 -21.50
N ALA A 156 -5.01 11.47 -21.31
CA ALA A 156 -4.75 10.28 -20.50
C ALA A 156 -5.05 10.54 -19.02
N LYS A 157 -4.67 11.71 -18.50
CA LYS A 157 -4.97 12.11 -17.11
C LYS A 157 -6.47 12.20 -16.87
N GLN A 158 -7.22 12.85 -17.78
CA GLN A 158 -8.68 12.93 -17.70
C GLN A 158 -9.35 11.55 -17.73
N ARG A 159 -8.82 10.62 -18.53
CA ARG A 159 -9.28 9.23 -18.54
C ARG A 159 -9.04 8.55 -17.19
N ILE A 160 -7.84 8.72 -16.61
CA ILE A 160 -7.52 8.16 -15.29
C ILE A 160 -8.48 8.72 -14.23
N ASP A 161 -8.65 10.05 -14.17
CA ASP A 161 -9.54 10.70 -13.20
C ASP A 161 -10.98 10.14 -13.31
N ALA A 162 -11.52 10.00 -14.53
CA ALA A 162 -12.87 9.44 -14.74
C ALA A 162 -12.99 7.96 -14.36
N GLU A 163 -11.95 7.15 -14.60
CA GLU A 163 -11.93 5.75 -14.17
C GLU A 163 -11.87 5.65 -12.64
N PHE A 164 -11.12 6.53 -11.95
CA PHE A 164 -11.05 6.59 -10.48
C PHE A 164 -12.40 6.93 -9.84
N GLU A 165 -13.13 7.89 -10.40
CA GLU A 165 -14.46 8.30 -9.88
C GLU A 165 -15.48 7.16 -9.90
N THR A 166 -15.34 6.23 -10.85
CA THR A 166 -16.27 5.11 -11.04
C THR A 166 -15.72 3.77 -10.56
N TYR A 167 -14.50 3.76 -10.00
CA TYR A 167 -13.84 2.55 -9.57
C TYR A 167 -14.54 1.97 -8.34
N ALA A 168 -15.26 0.86 -8.54
CA ALA A 168 -15.80 0.06 -7.46
C ALA A 168 -14.76 -1.01 -7.08
N VAL A 169 -14.42 -1.08 -5.80
CA VAL A 169 -13.62 -2.17 -5.24
C VAL A 169 -14.35 -3.48 -5.50
N GLN A 170 -13.66 -4.46 -6.10
CA GLN A 170 -14.21 -5.78 -6.46
C GLN A 170 -14.33 -6.70 -5.25
#